data_AF-A0A0C2YM66-F1
#
_entry.id   AF-A0A0C2YM66-F1
#
_cell.length_a   1.000
_cell.length_b   1.000
_cell.length_c   1.000
_cell.angle_alpha   90.00
_cell.angle_beta   90.00
_cell.angle_gamma   90.00
#
_symmetry.space_group_name_H-M   'P 1'
#
loop_
_entity.id
_entity.type
_entity.pdbx_description
1 polymer ?
#
loop_
_entity_poly.entity_id
_entity_poly.type
_entity_poly.pdbx_seq_one_letter_code
_entity_poly.pdbx_strand_id
1 'polypeptide(L)'
;PSDYLCTCCPLCLGGGLQRASIPQDDFDCIVCLDACFTQKHTNNPRNSATHDPPNPTNTVFIPESEVKAMELFIEGQQPTSSNQHSSLIQNQLKDDNFEKGMRVPTSVLNGCGDSFHAADEKQQKASTRFFADTGLMALLCHHDHVLWLVNMTSAGEKQHYALVLVKHLFEYLPP
;
A
#
# COMPACT_ATOMS: atom_id res chain seq x y z
N PRO A 1 -7.46 10.57 -18.31
CA PRO A 1 -7.92 9.74 -17.17
C PRO A 1 -9.23 9.06 -17.53
N SER A 2 -9.56 7.94 -16.89
CA SER A 2 -10.86 7.28 -17.03
C SER A 2 -12.01 8.16 -16.53
N ASP A 3 -13.24 7.91 -17.00
CA ASP A 3 -14.44 8.61 -16.54
C ASP A 3 -14.63 8.51 -15.02
N TYR A 4 -14.29 7.37 -14.42
CA TYR A 4 -14.31 7.17 -12.98
C TYR A 4 -13.45 8.21 -12.26
N LEU A 5 -12.17 8.32 -12.64
CA LEU A 5 -11.24 9.28 -12.05
C LEU A 5 -11.70 10.73 -12.27
N CYS A 6 -12.23 11.04 -13.45
CA CYS A 6 -12.83 12.34 -13.75
C CYS A 6 -13.99 12.67 -12.79
N THR A 7 -14.83 11.69 -12.43
CA THR A 7 -15.92 11.88 -11.47
C THR A 7 -15.45 12.03 -10.03
N CYS A 8 -14.35 11.36 -9.64
CA CYS A 8 -13.79 11.48 -8.28
C CYS A 8 -13.26 12.90 -8.02
N CYS A 9 -12.53 13.48 -8.99
CA CYS A 9 -12.07 14.86 -8.87
C CYS A 9 -11.97 15.53 -10.25
N PRO A 10 -13.00 16.30 -10.68
CA PRO A 10 -12.99 16.99 -11.96
C PRO A 10 -11.84 17.99 -12.11
N LEU A 11 -11.39 18.60 -11.01
CA LEU A 11 -10.29 19.58 -11.01
C LEU A 11 -8.92 18.92 -11.26
N CYS A 12 -8.64 17.77 -10.64
CA CYS A 12 -7.37 17.07 -10.84
C CYS A 12 -7.39 16.22 -12.12
N LEU A 13 -8.52 15.60 -12.45
CA LEU A 13 -8.57 14.46 -13.36
C LEU A 13 -9.57 14.64 -14.52
N GLY A 14 -10.45 15.65 -14.46
CA GLY A 14 -11.48 15.92 -15.47
C GLY A 14 -11.08 16.97 -16.53
N GLY A 15 -10.01 17.73 -16.31
CA GLY A 15 -9.43 18.57 -17.35
C GLY A 15 -8.88 17.67 -18.46
N GLY A 16 -9.41 17.79 -19.69
CA GLY A 16 -8.85 17.09 -20.83
C GLY A 16 -7.34 17.34 -20.88
N LEU A 17 -6.54 16.29 -21.11
CA LEU A 17 -5.08 16.31 -21.26
C LEU A 17 -4.59 17.19 -22.44
N GLN A 18 -5.36 18.18 -22.88
CA GLN A 18 -4.90 19.30 -23.70
C GLN A 18 -4.07 20.28 -22.83
N ARG A 19 -3.07 19.74 -22.14
CA ARG A 19 -1.92 20.48 -21.63
C ARG A 19 -0.88 20.57 -22.74
N ALA A 20 -1.29 21.05 -23.92
CA ALA A 20 -0.44 21.15 -25.10
C ALA A 20 0.66 22.24 -24.98
N SER A 21 0.75 22.91 -23.84
CA SER A 21 1.63 24.06 -23.63
C SER A 21 1.98 24.25 -22.15
N ILE A 22 2.35 23.16 -21.47
CA ILE A 22 2.85 23.25 -20.09
C ILE A 22 4.39 23.12 -20.10
N PRO A 23 5.12 23.96 -19.34
CA PRO A 23 6.57 23.84 -19.22
C PRO A 23 6.99 22.42 -18.80
N GLN A 24 8.16 21.95 -19.23
CA GLN A 24 8.64 20.57 -19.04
C GLN A 24 8.73 20.07 -17.57
N ASP A 25 8.48 20.92 -16.58
CA ASP A 25 8.60 20.64 -15.14
C ASP A 25 7.26 20.45 -14.40
N ASP A 26 6.12 20.40 -15.09
CA ASP A 26 4.82 20.28 -14.44
C ASP A 26 4.31 18.82 -14.42
N PHE A 27 3.67 18.43 -13.32
CA PHE A 27 3.19 17.06 -13.13
C PHE A 27 1.78 16.87 -13.73
N ASP A 28 1.54 15.75 -14.41
CA ASP A 28 0.23 15.41 -14.97
C ASP A 28 -0.84 15.18 -13.90
N CYS A 29 -0.47 14.52 -12.80
CA CYS A 29 -1.32 14.33 -11.64
C CYS A 29 -0.50 14.18 -10.36
N ILE A 30 -1.06 14.65 -9.24
CA ILE A 30 -0.50 14.45 -7.90
C ILE A 30 -1.51 13.63 -7.09
N VAL A 31 -1.04 12.52 -6.55
CA VAL A 31 -1.80 11.62 -5.67
C VAL A 31 -1.06 11.38 -4.36
N CYS A 32 -1.79 11.10 -3.30
CA CYS A 32 -1.29 10.89 -1.96
C CYS A 32 -1.72 9.49 -1.47
N LEU A 33 -0.80 8.75 -0.85
CA LEU A 33 -1.11 7.55 -0.08
C LEU A 33 -1.22 7.91 1.39
N ASP A 34 -2.32 7.51 2.03
CA ASP A 34 -2.52 7.73 3.46
C ASP A 34 -3.06 6.46 4.14
N ALA A 35 -2.42 6.05 5.23
CA ALA A 35 -2.81 4.91 6.07
C ALA A 35 -3.16 5.33 7.51
N CYS A 36 -3.42 6.61 7.73
CA CYS A 36 -3.74 7.15 9.06
C CYS A 36 -5.18 6.88 9.50
N PHE A 37 -6.02 6.27 8.65
CA PHE A 37 -7.41 5.97 8.95
C PHE A 37 -7.54 4.91 10.05
N THR A 38 -8.09 5.31 11.19
CA THR A 38 -8.24 4.47 12.39
C THR A 38 -9.55 3.66 12.41
N GLN A 39 -10.22 3.53 11.26
CA GLN A 39 -11.45 2.76 11.13
C GLN A 39 -11.19 1.28 11.41
N LYS A 40 -12.06 0.67 12.21
CA LYS A 40 -11.99 -0.76 12.54
C LYS A 40 -13.36 -1.37 12.31
N HIS A 41 -13.38 -2.53 11.66
CA HIS A 41 -14.61 -3.29 11.47
C HIS A 41 -14.56 -4.54 12.33
N THR A 42 -15.55 -4.73 13.21
CA THR A 42 -15.60 -5.87 14.12
C THR A 42 -15.96 -7.15 13.40
N ASN A 43 -15.33 -8.26 13.79
CA ASN A 43 -15.78 -9.59 13.42
C ASN A 43 -17.21 -9.79 13.92
N ASN A 44 -18.12 -10.24 13.05
CA ASN A 44 -19.49 -10.55 13.48
C ASN A 44 -19.46 -11.78 14.41
N PRO A 45 -19.77 -11.62 15.71
CA PRO A 45 -19.59 -12.69 16.71
C PRO A 45 -20.59 -13.85 16.55
N ARG A 46 -21.55 -13.76 15.62
CA ARG A 46 -22.60 -14.77 15.45
C ARG A 46 -22.33 -15.81 14.37
N ASN A 47 -21.22 -15.75 13.62
CA ASN A 47 -21.00 -16.61 12.45
C ASN A 47 -22.22 -16.66 11.50
N SER A 48 -23.07 -15.62 11.52
CA SER A 48 -24.17 -15.56 10.59
C SER A 48 -23.53 -15.27 9.25
N ALA A 49 -23.43 -16.30 8.41
CA ALA A 49 -23.10 -16.23 6.99
C ALA A 49 -24.10 -15.36 6.19
N THR A 50 -24.84 -14.48 6.85
CA THR A 50 -25.39 -13.27 6.24
C THR A 50 -24.21 -12.41 5.88
N HIS A 51 -23.72 -12.63 4.66
CA HIS A 51 -22.98 -11.64 3.90
C HIS A 51 -23.60 -10.28 4.18
N ASP A 52 -22.79 -9.28 4.56
CA ASP A 52 -23.32 -7.92 4.63
C ASP A 52 -24.05 -7.63 3.31
N PRO A 53 -25.21 -6.97 3.37
CA PRO A 53 -25.94 -6.66 2.15
C PRO A 53 -24.98 -5.97 1.18
N PRO A 54 -24.97 -6.38 -0.10
CA PRO A 54 -24.02 -5.84 -1.07
C PRO A 54 -24.15 -4.32 -1.07
N ASN A 55 -23.01 -3.62 -1.05
CA ASN A 55 -22.99 -2.17 -1.08
C ASN A 55 -23.82 -1.71 -2.30
N PRO A 56 -24.92 -0.96 -2.10
CA PRO A 56 -25.78 -0.55 -3.20
C PRO A 56 -25.13 0.48 -4.12
N THR A 57 -23.93 0.97 -3.78
CA THR A 57 -23.18 1.97 -4.53
C THR A 57 -21.94 1.33 -5.14
N ASN A 58 -21.46 1.89 -6.27
CA ASN A 58 -20.13 1.58 -6.77
C ASN A 58 -19.12 1.78 -5.64
N THR A 59 -18.43 0.71 -5.29
CA THR A 59 -17.48 0.72 -4.18
C THR A 59 -16.22 1.48 -4.58
N VAL A 60 -15.71 2.31 -3.66
CA VAL A 60 -14.37 2.90 -3.77
C VAL A 60 -13.30 1.95 -3.24
N PHE A 61 -13.69 0.79 -2.70
CA PHE A 61 -12.75 -0.19 -2.17
C PHE A 61 -12.21 -1.10 -3.26
N ILE A 62 -10.89 -1.30 -3.26
CA ILE A 62 -10.25 -2.33 -4.06
C ILE A 62 -10.71 -3.71 -3.55
N PRO A 63 -11.09 -4.66 -4.43
CA PRO A 63 -11.50 -5.99 -4.02
C PRO A 63 -10.41 -6.75 -3.26
N GLU A 64 -10.80 -7.48 -2.20
CA GLU A 64 -9.87 -8.30 -1.40
C GLU A 64 -9.05 -9.28 -2.24
N SER A 65 -9.63 -9.81 -3.33
CA SER A 65 -8.93 -10.71 -4.25
C SER A 65 -7.74 -10.04 -4.94
N GLU A 66 -7.86 -8.75 -5.29
CA GLU A 66 -6.78 -7.99 -5.93
C GLU A 66 -5.70 -7.63 -4.91
N VAL A 67 -6.09 -7.26 -3.70
CA VAL A 67 -5.16 -7.02 -2.58
C VAL A 67 -4.34 -8.28 -2.31
N LYS A 68 -5.00 -9.45 -2.23
CA LYS A 68 -4.34 -10.74 -2.01
C LYS A 68 -3.45 -11.15 -3.18
N ALA A 69 -3.84 -10.84 -4.41
CA ALA A 69 -2.99 -11.09 -5.58
C ALA A 69 -1.70 -10.26 -5.52
N MET A 70 -1.78 -9.00 -5.08
CA MET A 70 -0.60 -8.16 -4.87
C MET A 70 0.27 -8.67 -3.71
N GLU A 71 -0.33 -9.15 -2.61
CA GLU A 71 0.39 -9.78 -1.51
C GLU A 71 1.23 -10.98 -1.99
N LEU A 72 0.60 -11.93 -2.67
CA LEU A 72 1.29 -13.11 -3.22
C LEU A 72 2.37 -12.74 -4.24
N PHE A 73 2.13 -11.71 -5.05
CA PHE A 73 3.14 -11.20 -5.98
C PHE A 73 4.39 -10.72 -5.23
N ILE A 74 4.21 -9.92 -4.17
CA ILE A 74 5.33 -9.39 -3.38
C ILE A 74 6.08 -10.51 -2.65
N GLU A 75 5.37 -11.46 -2.04
CA GLU A 75 5.98 -12.61 -1.38
C GLU A 75 6.85 -13.42 -2.34
N GLY A 76 6.41 -13.59 -3.59
CA GLY A 76 7.18 -14.26 -4.63
C GLY A 76 8.44 -13.51 -5.10
N GLN A 77 8.54 -12.20 -4.85
CA GLN A 77 9.71 -11.40 -5.19
C GLN A 77 10.72 -11.29 -4.04
N GLN A 78 10.32 -11.60 -2.80
CA GLN A 78 11.26 -11.55 -1.69
C GLN A 78 12.25 -12.71 -1.78
N PRO A 79 13.57 -12.46 -1.73
CA PRO A 79 14.54 -13.53 -1.60
C PRO A 79 14.24 -14.26 -0.31
N THR A 80 14.14 -15.60 -0.36
CA THR A 80 13.89 -16.41 0.83
C THR A 80 14.91 -16.05 1.90
N SER A 81 14.46 -15.38 2.94
CA SER A 81 15.24 -15.05 4.13
C SER A 81 15.51 -16.34 4.90
N SER A 82 16.43 -17.15 4.38
CA SER A 82 17.04 -18.22 5.14
C SER A 82 17.78 -17.59 6.33
N ASN A 83 17.18 -17.72 7.52
CA ASN A 83 17.81 -17.67 8.84
C ASN A 83 19.18 -16.96 8.92
N GLN A 84 19.22 -15.62 8.94
CA GLN A 84 20.44 -14.87 9.30
C GLN A 84 20.41 -14.27 10.69
N HIS A 85 19.46 -14.68 11.55
CA HIS A 85 19.45 -14.30 12.96
C HIS A 85 20.59 -14.92 13.80
N SER A 86 21.53 -15.64 13.16
CA SER A 86 22.68 -16.30 13.79
C SER A 86 24.00 -15.53 13.69
N SER A 87 24.07 -14.35 13.05
CA SER A 87 25.37 -13.67 12.83
C SER A 87 25.55 -12.36 13.60
N LEU A 88 25.03 -12.29 14.84
CA LEU A 88 25.30 -11.17 15.76
C LEU A 88 26.77 -11.08 16.23
N ILE A 89 27.67 -11.94 15.75
CA ILE A 89 29.09 -11.93 16.12
C ILE A 89 29.85 -12.29 14.84
N GLN A 90 30.82 -11.46 14.45
CA GLN A 90 31.67 -11.55 13.25
C GLN A 90 31.04 -10.94 11.98
N ASN A 91 31.37 -9.67 11.71
CA ASN A 91 32.12 -9.30 10.49
C ASN A 91 32.45 -7.80 10.54
N GLN A 92 33.42 -7.43 11.37
CA GLN A 92 34.33 -6.38 10.96
C GLN A 92 35.27 -7.01 9.92
N LEU A 93 35.38 -6.38 8.75
CA LEU A 93 36.20 -6.77 7.59
C LEU A 93 35.56 -7.80 6.63
N LYS A 94 34.71 -7.32 5.73
CA LYS A 94 34.61 -7.82 4.34
C LYS A 94 33.82 -6.81 3.50
N ASP A 95 34.20 -6.70 2.23
CA ASP A 95 33.56 -5.87 1.21
C ASP A 95 32.04 -5.86 1.39
N ASP A 96 31.49 -4.65 1.50
CA ASP A 96 30.07 -4.45 1.71
C ASP A 96 29.33 -4.82 0.43
N ASN A 97 28.77 -6.04 0.43
CA ASN A 97 28.13 -6.60 -0.75
C ASN A 97 26.84 -5.83 -1.08
N PHE A 98 26.41 -5.95 -2.33
CA PHE A 98 25.13 -5.43 -2.79
C PHE A 98 24.14 -6.58 -2.93
N GLU A 99 22.90 -6.40 -2.45
CA GLU A 99 21.83 -7.34 -2.79
C GLU A 99 21.58 -7.34 -4.31
N LYS A 100 21.21 -8.50 -4.85
CA LYS A 100 21.00 -8.67 -6.29
C LYS A 100 19.89 -7.73 -6.78
N GLY A 101 20.26 -6.74 -7.60
CA GLY A 101 19.34 -5.72 -8.13
C GLY A 101 19.31 -4.41 -7.33
N MET A 102 20.02 -4.34 -6.19
CA MET A 102 20.12 -3.14 -5.36
C MET A 102 21.44 -2.41 -5.62
N ARG A 103 21.38 -1.07 -5.57
CA ARG A 103 22.54 -0.17 -5.64
C ARG A 103 23.02 0.31 -4.28
N VAL A 104 22.37 -0.15 -3.22
CA VAL A 104 22.66 0.23 -1.84
C VAL A 104 23.42 -0.92 -1.19
N PRO A 105 24.57 -0.65 -0.54
CA PRO A 105 25.31 -1.69 0.16
C PRO A 105 24.50 -2.30 1.31
N THR A 106 24.72 -3.59 1.59
CA THR A 106 23.96 -4.33 2.60
C THR A 106 24.14 -3.74 4.00
N SER A 107 25.31 -3.17 4.35
CA SER A 107 25.49 -2.52 5.65
C SER A 107 24.60 -1.28 5.82
N VAL A 108 24.34 -0.54 4.74
CA VAL A 108 23.45 0.63 4.76
C VAL A 108 21.99 0.17 4.88
N LEU A 109 21.62 -0.92 4.19
CA LEU A 109 20.27 -1.51 4.32
C LEU A 109 20.04 -2.03 5.75
N ASN A 110 21.00 -2.77 6.31
CA ASN A 110 20.92 -3.28 7.67
C ASN A 110 20.92 -2.15 8.70
N GLY A 111 21.82 -1.16 8.55
CA GLY A 111 21.84 0.01 9.40
C GLY A 111 20.54 0.81 9.33
N CYS A 112 19.91 0.89 8.15
CA CYS A 112 18.58 1.47 7.99
C CYS A 112 17.53 0.63 8.74
N GLY A 113 17.50 -0.69 8.55
CA GLY A 113 16.56 -1.59 9.25
C GLY A 113 16.70 -1.55 10.77
N ASP A 114 17.94 -1.49 11.28
CA ASP A 114 18.24 -1.43 12.71
C ASP A 114 17.90 -0.04 13.32
N SER A 115 18.06 1.03 12.53
CA SER A 115 17.76 2.41 12.96
C SER A 115 16.29 2.78 12.76
N PHE A 116 15.58 2.07 11.90
CA PHE A 116 14.16 2.29 11.63
C PHE A 116 13.35 1.60 12.72
N HIS A 117 12.94 2.39 13.71
CA HIS A 117 11.96 1.98 14.69
C HIS A 117 10.58 1.95 14.03
N ALA A 118 10.35 0.96 13.16
CA ALA A 118 9.02 0.69 12.61
C ALA A 118 8.01 0.50 13.75
N ALA A 119 6.72 0.67 13.46
CA ALA A 119 5.67 0.28 14.40
C ALA A 119 5.92 -1.17 14.86
N ASP A 120 6.10 -1.36 16.18
CA ASP A 120 6.36 -2.68 16.76
C ASP A 120 5.27 -3.65 16.33
N GLU A 121 5.60 -4.66 15.51
CA GLU A 121 4.63 -5.67 15.05
C GLU A 121 3.94 -6.38 16.23
N LYS A 122 4.58 -6.42 17.40
CA LYS A 122 4.01 -6.95 18.63
C LYS A 122 2.96 -6.02 19.25
N GLN A 123 3.02 -4.72 18.97
CA GLN A 123 1.97 -3.75 19.30
C GLN A 123 0.96 -3.63 18.16
N GLN A 124 0.05 -4.59 18.10
CA GLN A 124 -1.10 -4.51 17.21
C GLN A 124 -1.95 -3.26 17.50
N LYS A 125 -1.94 -2.28 16.59
CA LYS A 125 -2.79 -1.06 16.64
C LYS A 125 -4.29 -1.41 16.67
N ALA A 126 -4.65 -2.58 16.15
CA ALA A 126 -5.94 -3.22 16.31
C ALA A 126 -5.78 -4.74 16.39
N SER A 127 -6.50 -5.40 17.30
CA SER A 127 -6.47 -6.86 17.42
C SER A 127 -7.22 -7.52 16.27
N THR A 128 -6.53 -8.32 15.46
CA THR A 128 -7.13 -9.14 14.39
C THR A 128 -8.08 -10.22 14.92
N ARG A 129 -8.09 -10.47 16.24
CA ARG A 129 -9.05 -11.37 16.90
C ARG A 129 -10.46 -10.78 16.93
N PHE A 130 -10.56 -9.47 17.15
CA PHE A 130 -11.84 -8.79 17.34
C PHE A 130 -12.27 -8.01 16.10
N PHE A 131 -11.32 -7.62 15.26
CA PHE A 131 -11.56 -6.82 14.07
C PHE A 131 -11.15 -7.58 12.81
N ALA A 132 -12.05 -7.61 11.81
CA ALA A 132 -11.77 -8.11 10.47
C ALA A 132 -10.81 -7.15 9.76
N ASP A 133 -11.10 -5.85 9.89
CA ASP A 133 -10.30 -4.76 9.34
C ASP A 133 -9.63 -4.01 10.49
N THR A 134 -8.31 -3.90 10.40
CA THR A 134 -7.44 -3.26 11.39
C THR A 134 -7.18 -1.77 11.12
N GLY A 135 -7.52 -1.31 9.91
CA GLY A 135 -7.35 0.05 9.43
C GLY A 135 -7.77 0.19 7.97
N LEU A 136 -7.65 1.41 7.43
CA LEU A 136 -7.78 1.67 5.99
C LEU A 136 -6.51 2.34 5.47
N MET A 137 -6.19 2.03 4.21
CA MET A 137 -5.27 2.82 3.41
C MET A 137 -6.07 3.44 2.24
N ALA A 138 -5.79 4.69 1.92
CA ALA A 138 -6.44 5.43 0.85
C ALA A 138 -5.43 5.93 -0.17
N LEU A 139 -5.86 5.98 -1.42
CA LEU A 139 -5.26 6.82 -2.44
C LEU A 139 -6.15 8.04 -2.64
N LEU A 140 -5.59 9.22 -2.44
CA LEU A 140 -6.27 10.50 -2.52
C LEU A 140 -5.67 11.34 -3.66
N CYS A 141 -6.43 12.27 -4.22
CA CYS A 141 -5.85 13.33 -5.02
C CYS A 141 -5.32 14.47 -4.11
N HIS A 142 -4.63 15.45 -4.69
CA HIS A 142 -4.13 16.63 -3.96
C HIS A 142 -5.23 17.49 -3.30
N HIS A 143 -6.49 17.38 -3.74
CA HIS A 143 -7.63 18.05 -3.12
C HIS A 143 -8.37 17.17 -2.10
N ASP A 144 -7.70 16.14 -1.57
CA ASP A 144 -8.23 15.20 -0.56
C ASP A 144 -9.49 14.42 -0.99
N HIS A 145 -9.75 14.31 -2.30
CA HIS A 145 -10.78 13.41 -2.80
C HIS A 145 -10.27 11.97 -2.83
N VAL A 146 -11.05 11.06 -2.25
CA VAL A 146 -10.78 9.63 -2.28
C VAL A 146 -10.90 9.11 -3.71
N LEU A 147 -9.81 8.55 -4.22
CA LEU A 147 -9.80 7.77 -5.45
C LEU A 147 -10.17 6.33 -5.14
N TRP A 148 -9.45 5.69 -4.21
CA TRP A 148 -9.76 4.34 -3.74
C TRP A 148 -9.34 4.11 -2.29
N LEU A 149 -9.95 3.10 -1.67
CA LEU A 149 -9.66 2.60 -0.33
C LEU A 149 -9.25 1.13 -0.39
N VAL A 150 -8.45 0.71 0.59
CA VAL A 150 -8.11 -0.68 0.84
C VAL A 150 -8.32 -0.99 2.31
N ASN A 151 -9.02 -2.08 2.60
CA ASN A 151 -9.12 -2.65 3.93
C ASN A 151 -7.78 -3.28 4.32
N MET A 152 -7.24 -2.88 5.47
CA MET A 152 -6.04 -3.49 6.03
C MET A 152 -6.45 -4.61 6.98
N THR A 153 -6.14 -5.86 6.66
CA THR A 153 -6.58 -7.05 7.42
C THR A 153 -5.44 -7.69 8.23
N SER A 154 -4.21 -7.23 8.04
CA SER A 154 -3.01 -7.77 8.69
C SER A 154 -2.29 -6.71 9.53
N ALA A 155 -1.65 -7.15 10.62
CA ALA A 155 -0.74 -6.30 11.37
C ALA A 155 0.59 -6.04 10.63
N GLY A 156 1.28 -4.98 11.03
CA GLY A 156 2.57 -4.56 10.46
C GLY A 156 2.44 -3.65 9.24
N GLU A 157 3.56 -3.06 8.84
CA GLU A 157 3.66 -2.23 7.64
C GLU A 157 3.79 -3.14 6.41
N LYS A 158 2.68 -3.41 5.74
CA LYS A 158 2.66 -4.24 4.51
C LYS A 158 2.56 -3.36 3.27
N GLN A 159 3.59 -3.44 2.42
CA GLN A 159 3.67 -2.69 1.17
C GLN A 159 2.60 -3.06 0.12
N HIS A 160 2.00 -4.26 0.18
CA HIS A 160 0.99 -4.68 -0.82
C HIS A 160 -0.25 -3.76 -0.84
N TYR A 161 -0.63 -3.18 0.29
CA TYR A 161 -1.74 -2.21 0.36
C TYR A 161 -1.45 -0.94 -0.45
N ALA A 162 -0.23 -0.43 -0.37
CA ALA A 162 0.19 0.75 -1.14
C ALA A 162 0.35 0.40 -2.63
N LEU A 163 0.98 -0.73 -2.93
CA LEU A 163 1.26 -1.10 -4.32
C LEU A 163 0.00 -1.45 -5.11
N VAL A 164 -1.01 -2.06 -4.49
CA VAL A 164 -2.28 -2.35 -5.18
C VAL A 164 -3.00 -1.06 -5.57
N LEU A 165 -3.00 -0.04 -4.70
CA LEU A 165 -3.57 1.27 -5.00
C LEU A 165 -2.84 1.96 -6.17
N VAL A 166 -1.51 1.92 -6.17
CA VAL A 166 -0.70 2.51 -7.26
C VAL A 166 -0.90 1.75 -8.56
N LYS A 167 -0.92 0.40 -8.54
CA LYS A 167 -1.22 -0.42 -9.72
C LYS A 167 -2.58 -0.05 -10.31
N HIS A 168 -3.60 0.05 -9.46
CA HIS A 168 -4.94 0.37 -9.89
C HIS A 168 -5.05 1.79 -10.47
N LEU A 169 -4.30 2.76 -9.93
CA LEU A 169 -4.20 4.09 -10.54
C LEU A 169 -3.72 4.01 -12.00
N PHE A 170 -2.65 3.27 -12.28
CA PHE A 170 -2.10 3.17 -13.64
C PHE A 170 -3.05 2.47 -14.63
N GLU A 171 -3.93 1.59 -14.16
CA GLU A 171 -4.97 0.97 -15.00
C GLU A 171 -6.05 1.97 -15.46
N TYR A 172 -6.23 3.07 -14.71
CA TYR A 172 -7.25 4.08 -14.94
C TYR A 172 -6.68 5.40 -15.51
N LEU A 173 -5.36 5.52 -15.57
CA LEU A 173 -4.66 6.59 -16.27
C LEU A 173 -4.47 6.22 -17.76
N PRO A 174 -4.41 7.22 -18.65
CA PRO A 174 -4.04 6.97 -20.04
C PRO A 174 -2.58 6.50 -20.13
N PRO A 175 -2.23 5.69 -21.13
CA PRO A 175 -0.88 5.18 -21.34
C PRO A 175 0.14 6.26 -21.71
#